data_AF-A0A927MQP2-F1
#
_entry.id   AF-A0A927MQP2-F1
#
_cell.length_a   1.000
_cell.length_b   1.000
_cell.length_c   1.000
_cell.angle_alpha   90.00
_cell.angle_beta   90.00
_cell.angle_gamma   90.00
#
_symmetry.space_group_name_H-M   'P 1'
#
loop_
_entity.id
_entity.type
_entity.pdbx_description
1 polymer ?
#
loop_
_entity_poly.entity_id
_entity_poly.type
_entity_poly.pdbx_seq_one_letter_code
_entity_poly.pdbx_strand_id
1 'polypeptide(L)' 'MAMTLRLTDEEAEALRMRAELEHRSMQDVARQAVREYIESHSRVDLLDRVLDEELPRYAEALERLGQ' A
#
# COMPACT_ATOMS: atom_id res chain seq x y z
N MET A 1 -1.21 -15.78 11.45
CA MET A 1 -0.66 -15.01 12.58
C MET A 1 -1.74 -14.03 13.06
N ALA A 2 -1.83 -13.77 14.37
CA ALA A 2 -2.80 -12.82 14.94
C ALA A 2 -2.11 -11.48 15.22
N MET A 3 -2.76 -10.37 14.88
CA MET A 3 -2.28 -9.01 15.11
C MET A 3 -3.37 -8.22 15.83
N THR A 4 -2.99 -7.45 16.85
CA THR A 4 -3.91 -6.56 17.59
C THR A 4 -3.61 -5.11 17.22
N LEU A 5 -4.59 -4.40 16.68
CA LEU A 5 -4.51 -2.97 16.40
C LEU A 5 -4.92 -2.18 17.65
N ARG A 6 -4.19 -1.09 17.92
CA ARG A 6 -4.63 -0.07 18.87
C ARG A 6 -5.27 1.05 18.08
N LEU A 7 -6.54 1.29 18.30
CA LEU A 7 -7.33 2.31 17.65
C LEU A 7 -7.79 3.32 18.69
N THR A 8 -7.91 4.57 18.27
CA THR A 8 -8.70 5.58 18.97
C THR A 8 -10.19 5.21 18.92
N ASP A 9 -11.00 5.80 19.80
CA ASP A 9 -12.45 5.54 19.83
C ASP A 9 -13.13 5.93 18.50
N GLU A 10 -12.68 7.03 17.88
CA GLU A 10 -13.19 7.51 16.58
C GLU A 10 -12.86 6.53 15.46
N GLU A 11 -11.63 6.02 15.39
CA GLU A 11 -11.22 5.02 14.39
C GLU A 11 -11.97 3.70 14.57
N ALA A 12 -12.21 3.28 15.81
CA ALA A 12 -12.97 2.07 16.10
C ALA A 12 -14.44 2.19 15.68
N GLU A 13 -15.06 3.35 15.90
CA GLU A 13 -16.44 3.63 15.45
C GLU A 13 -16.54 3.68 13.93
N ALA A 14 -15.63 4.39 13.27
CA ALA A 14 -15.58 4.44 11.81
C ALA A 14 -15.44 3.03 11.20
N LEU A 15 -14.56 2.19 11.76
CA LEU A 15 -14.37 0.81 11.32
C LEU A 15 -15.63 -0.05 11.57
N ARG A 16 -16.33 0.17 12.68
CA ARG A 16 -17.57 -0.55 13.01
C ARG A 16 -18.68 -0.20 12.03
N MET A 17 -18.96 1.08 11.82
CA MET A 17 -19.95 1.53 10.84
C MET A 17 -19.66 0.99 9.44
N ARG A 18 -18.37 0.97 9.05
CA ARG A 18 -17.96 0.43 7.75
C ARG A 18 -18.21 -1.08 7.65
N ALA A 19 -17.91 -1.83 8.70
CA ALA A 19 -18.15 -3.27 8.76
C ALA A 19 -19.64 -3.63 8.70
N GLU A 20 -20.49 -2.84 9.38
CA GLU A 20 -21.94 -2.99 9.33
C GLU A 20 -22.50 -2.72 7.93
N LEU A 21 -22.05 -1.65 7.27
CA LEU A 21 -22.41 -1.30 5.89
C LEU A 21 -22.05 -2.42 4.90
N GLU A 22 -20.89 -3.06 5.11
CA GLU A 22 -20.40 -4.14 4.24
C GLU A 22 -20.88 -5.54 4.65
N HIS A 23 -21.65 -5.66 5.74
CA HIS A 23 -22.08 -6.94 6.32
C HIS A 23 -20.91 -7.90 6.60
N ARG A 24 -19.80 -7.37 7.11
CA ARG A 24 -18.55 -8.09 7.38
C ARG A 24 -18.09 -7.90 8.81
N SER A 25 -17.14 -8.72 9.24
CA SER A 25 -16.50 -8.48 10.54
C SER A 25 -15.56 -7.28 10.45
N MET A 26 -15.41 -6.54 11.56
CA MET A 26 -14.43 -5.44 11.65
C MET A 26 -13.01 -5.91 11.32
N GLN A 27 -12.67 -7.16 11.66
CA GLN A 27 -11.36 -7.75 11.38
C GLN A 27 -11.15 -8.01 9.88
N ASP A 28 -12.19 -8.39 9.15
CA ASP A 28 -12.09 -8.60 7.70
C ASP A 28 -11.95 -7.27 6.97
N VAL A 29 -12.67 -6.23 7.41
CA VAL A 29 -12.51 -4.87 6.86
C VAL A 29 -11.11 -4.33 7.14
N ALA A 30 -10.60 -4.46 8.37
CA ALA A 30 -9.24 -4.06 8.71
C ALA A 30 -8.19 -4.82 7.88
N ARG A 31 -8.36 -6.13 7.68
CA ARG A 31 -7.43 -6.93 6.87
C ARG A 31 -7.45 -6.49 5.40
N GLN A 32 -8.61 -6.16 4.86
CA GLN A 32 -8.72 -5.63 3.50
C GLN A 32 -8.06 -4.27 3.38
N ALA A 33 -8.33 -3.35 4.30
CA ALA A 33 -7.70 -2.02 4.30
C ALA A 33 -6.18 -2.10 4.33
N VAL A 34 -5.61 -3.00 5.15
CA VAL A 34 -4.16 -3.25 5.17
C VAL A 34 -3.67 -3.78 3.81
N ARG A 35 -4.39 -4.73 3.20
CA ARG A 35 -4.01 -5.26 1.89
C ARG A 35 -4.05 -4.18 0.81
N GLU A 36 -5.13 -3.42 0.74
CA GLU A 36 -5.30 -2.34 -0.23
C GLU A 36 -4.23 -1.26 -0.05
N TYR A 37 -3.91 -0.89 1.20
CA TYR A 37 -2.83 0.03 1.50
C TYR A 37 -1.48 -0.52 1.00
N ILE A 38 -1.17 -1.78 1.30
CA ILE A 38 0.09 -2.39 0.82
C ILE A 38 0.10 -2.43 -0.71
N GLU A 39 -0.97 -2.86 -1.37
CA GLU A 39 -1.03 -2.96 -2.83
C GLU A 39 -0.91 -1.58 -3.51
N SER A 40 -1.58 -0.55 -2.97
CA SER A 40 -1.52 0.81 -3.50
C SER A 40 -0.12 1.41 -3.36
N HIS A 41 0.57 1.15 -2.24
CA HIS A 41 1.93 1.66 -1.99
C HIS A 41 3.01 0.80 -2.64
N SER A 42 2.77 -0.51 -2.82
CA SER A 42 3.72 -1.42 -3.49
C SER A 42 3.93 -1.07 -4.95
N ARG A 43 2.92 -0.52 -5.63
CA ARG A 43 3.05 -0.06 -7.03
C ARG A 43 3.97 1.15 -7.16
N VAL A 44 3.94 2.04 -6.17
CA VAL A 44 4.83 3.21 -6.09
C VAL A 44 6.24 2.76 -5.70
N ASP A 45 6.36 1.88 -4.69
CA ASP A 45 7.66 1.37 -4.25
C ASP A 45 8.35 0.44 -5.27
N LEU A 46 7.61 -0.33 -6.07
CA LEU A 46 8.15 -1.10 -7.20
C LEU A 46 8.61 -0.18 -8.33
N LEU A 47 7.85 0.90 -8.58
CA LEU A 47 8.25 1.89 -9.57
C LEU A 47 9.51 2.64 -9.13
N ASP A 48 9.57 3.08 -7.87
CA ASP A 48 10.73 3.77 -7.30
C ASP A 48 11.94 2.84 -7.20
N ARG A 49 11.79 1.56 -6.83
CA ARG A 49 12.90 0.59 -6.89
C ARG A 49 13.38 0.34 -8.31
N VAL A 50 12.50 0.21 -9.30
CA VAL A 50 12.92 0.04 -10.71
C VAL A 50 13.60 1.32 -11.21
N LEU A 51 13.09 2.50 -10.84
CA LEU A 51 13.71 3.77 -11.22
C LEU A 51 15.08 3.94 -10.54
N ASP A 52 15.22 3.65 -9.26
CA ASP A 52 16.48 3.81 -8.53
C ASP A 52 17.51 2.71 -8.83
N GLU A 53 17.09 1.48 -9.14
CA GLU A 53 18.00 0.36 -9.44
C GLU A 53 18.37 0.26 -10.94
N GLU A 54 17.44 0.57 -11.87
CA GLU A 54 17.68 0.37 -13.32
C GLU A 54 18.00 1.66 -14.09
N LEU A 55 17.60 2.86 -13.64
CA LEU A 55 18.03 4.11 -14.33
C LEU A 55 19.55 4.34 -14.28
N PRO A 56 20.28 4.08 -13.17
CA PRO A 56 21.73 4.20 -13.18
C PRO A 56 22.40 3.24 -14.17
N ARG A 57 21.76 2.09 -14.46
CA ARG A 57 22.29 1.07 -15.35
C ARG A 57 22.15 1.42 -16.83
N TYR A 58 21.17 2.25 -17.19
CA TYR A 58 20.94 2.71 -18.56
C TYR A 58 21.30 4.17 -18.80
N ALA A 59 21.77 4.90 -17.77
CA ALA A 59 22.17 6.30 -17.88
C ALA A 59 23.18 6.55 -19.02
N GLU A 60 24.21 5.71 -19.12
CA GLU A 60 25.24 5.82 -20.17
C GLU A 60 24.69 5.48 -21.58
N ALA A 61 23.75 4.54 -21.67
CA ALA A 61 23.12 4.17 -22.94
C ALA A 61 22.15 5.24 -23.46
N LEU A 62 21.43 5.90 -22.56
CA LEU A 62 20.52 7.01 -22.88
C LEU A 62 21.29 8.30 -23.22
N GLU A 63 22.41 8.57 -22.54
CA GLU A 63 23.29 9.70 -22.85
C GLU A 63 23.92 9.59 -24.25
N ARG A 64 24.26 8.37 -24.68
CA ARG A 64 24.81 8.09 -26.02
C ARG A 64 23.77 8.09 -27.15
N LEU A 65 22.48 7.97 -26.84
CA LEU A 65 21.37 8.08 -27.81
C LEU A 65 20.92 9.52 -28.04
N GLY A 66 21.29 10.44 -27.13
CA GLY A 66 21.02 11.88 -27.23
C GLY A 66 22.11 12.69 -27.94
N GLN A 67 23.24 12.07 -28.30
CA GLN A 67 24.26 12.61 -29.21
C GLN A 67 24.05 12.10 -30.63
#